data_AF-A0A2T1GB64-F1
#
_entry.id   AF-A0A2T1GB64-F1
#
_cell.length_a   1.000
_cell.length_b   1.000
_cell.length_c   1.000
_cell.angle_alpha   90.00
_cell.angle_beta   90.00
_cell.angle_gamma   90.00
#
_symmetry.space_group_name_H-M   'P 1'
#
loop_
_entity.id
_entity.type
_entity.pdbx_description
1 polymer ?
#
loop_
_entity_poly.entity_id
_entity_poly.type
_entity_poly.pdbx_seq_one_letter_code
_entity_poly.pdbx_strand_id
1 'polypeptide(L)'
;MPQLKAVIFGAALHHRDEDRPNTPIAETSDIQRQAFNEAFAAAKLDWHWTAQTSDLLKLKDDPQRMRAYRDADLTRINVTDSTISALHKAKNGLYLAMLADLHFRPRPGVVETLDLCNRNGLQVALCTATTMANIEALRTALGDF
;
A
#
# COMPACT_ATOMS: atom_id res chain seq x y z
N MET A 1 -20.34 30.33 4.13
CA MET A 1 -19.65 29.27 3.36
C MET A 1 -19.06 28.28 4.35
N PRO A 2 -19.34 26.97 4.29
CA PRO A 2 -18.71 26.04 5.20
C PRO A 2 -17.24 25.89 4.81
N GLN A 3 -16.34 26.40 5.65
CA GLN A 3 -14.92 26.11 5.59
C GLN A 3 -14.72 24.62 5.84
N LEU A 4 -13.87 23.96 5.05
CA LEU A 4 -13.48 22.57 5.25
C LEU A 4 -12.76 22.46 6.61
N LYS A 5 -13.28 21.69 7.57
CA LYS A 5 -12.78 21.68 8.97
C LYS A 5 -11.98 20.44 9.40
N ALA A 6 -11.89 19.38 8.60
CA ALA A 6 -10.92 18.31 8.85
C ALA A 6 -10.51 17.57 7.56
N VAL A 7 -9.20 17.38 7.40
CA VAL A 7 -8.58 16.53 6.36
C VAL A 7 -7.72 15.53 7.10
N ILE A 8 -8.03 14.23 6.99
CA ILE A 8 -7.13 13.18 7.50
C ILE A 8 -6.14 12.89 6.38
N PHE A 9 -4.88 13.27 6.61
CA PHE A 9 -3.82 13.08 5.64
C PHE A 9 -3.52 11.60 5.44
N GLY A 10 -3.98 11.08 4.31
CA GLY A 10 -3.49 9.89 3.63
C GLY A 10 -2.10 10.10 3.04
N ALA A 11 -1.05 10.30 3.86
CA ALA A 11 0.31 10.62 3.42
C ALA A 11 0.33 11.57 2.19
N ALA A 12 0.05 12.86 2.43
CA ALA A 12 0.36 13.87 1.42
C ALA A 12 1.88 13.87 1.18
N LEU A 13 2.25 13.35 0.02
CA LEU A 13 3.51 13.58 -0.67
C LEU A 13 3.94 15.04 -0.44
N HIS A 14 5.02 15.28 0.31
CA HIS A 14 6.02 16.33 -0.01
C HIS A 14 7.18 16.47 0.99
N HIS A 15 7.20 15.80 2.14
CA HIS A 15 8.43 15.59 2.92
C HIS A 15 8.32 14.23 3.63
N ARG A 16 9.20 13.28 3.27
CA ARG A 16 9.18 11.91 3.83
C ARG A 16 10.18 11.84 4.97
N ASP A 17 9.71 11.41 6.13
CA ASP A 17 10.52 10.89 7.21
C ASP A 17 10.87 9.43 6.86
N GLU A 18 12.16 9.06 6.95
CA GLU A 18 12.72 7.86 6.30
C GLU A 18 12.34 6.53 6.98
N ASP A 19 11.70 6.58 8.15
CA ASP A 19 11.56 5.43 9.07
C ASP A 19 10.15 4.85 9.23
N ARG A 20 9.13 5.27 8.48
CA ARG A 20 7.76 4.71 8.63
C ARG A 20 7.06 4.29 7.32
N PRO A 21 6.56 3.04 7.23
CA PRO A 21 5.69 2.64 6.13
C PRO A 21 4.37 3.42 6.17
N ASN A 22 4.04 4.07 5.06
CA ASN A 22 2.95 5.03 4.98
C ASN A 22 1.64 4.39 4.48
N THR A 23 0.83 3.90 5.42
CA THR A 23 -0.63 4.03 5.33
C THR A 23 -1.17 4.53 6.68
N PRO A 24 -1.84 5.70 6.73
CA PRO A 24 -2.25 6.33 8.00
C PRO A 24 -3.44 5.64 8.66
N ILE A 25 -4.13 4.76 7.95
CA ILE A 25 -5.30 4.03 8.47
C ILE A 25 -4.89 2.70 9.09
N ALA A 26 -3.93 1.98 8.48
CA ALA A 26 -3.43 0.69 8.95
C ALA A 26 -2.04 0.40 8.36
N GLU A 27 -1.23 -0.44 9.01
CA GLU A 27 0.07 -0.88 8.48
C GLU A 27 -0.14 -1.94 7.39
N THR A 28 0.26 -1.65 6.14
CA THR A 28 0.03 -2.55 4.98
C THR A 28 1.30 -3.00 4.27
N SER A 29 2.47 -2.52 4.71
CA SER A 29 3.77 -2.78 4.07
C SER A 29 4.14 -4.25 4.03
N ASP A 30 3.86 -4.99 5.10
CA ASP A 30 4.15 -6.43 5.17
C ASP A 30 3.30 -7.23 4.17
N ILE A 31 2.04 -6.84 3.98
CA ILE A 31 1.11 -7.49 3.05
C ILE A 31 1.50 -7.16 1.62
N GLN A 32 1.88 -5.91 1.35
CA GLN A 32 2.44 -5.50 0.06
C GLN A 32 3.65 -6.36 -0.31
N ARG A 33 4.58 -6.56 0.65
CA ARG A 33 5.77 -7.41 0.49
C ARG A 33 5.41 -8.87 0.26
N GLN A 34 4.48 -9.42 1.03
CA GLN A 34 4.02 -10.80 0.87
C GLN A 34 3.40 -11.02 -0.52
N ALA A 35 2.54 -10.10 -0.97
CA ALA A 35 1.92 -10.16 -2.29
C ALA A 35 2.95 -10.11 -3.44
N PHE A 36 4.03 -9.34 -3.30
CA PHE A 36 5.14 -9.37 -4.24
C PHE A 36 5.84 -10.73 -4.27
N ASN A 37 6.22 -11.24 -3.10
CA ASN A 37 6.94 -12.51 -3.00
C ASN A 37 6.11 -13.69 -3.54
N GLU A 38 4.80 -13.71 -3.27
CA GLU A 38 3.90 -14.71 -3.83
C GLU A 38 3.76 -14.59 -5.35
N ALA A 39 3.70 -13.37 -5.89
CA ALA A 39 3.68 -13.15 -7.33
C ALA A 39 4.98 -13.62 -8.01
N PHE A 40 6.14 -13.38 -7.39
CA PHE A 40 7.43 -13.86 -7.89
C PHE A 40 7.51 -15.39 -7.88
N ALA A 41 7.10 -16.02 -6.78
CA ALA A 41 7.07 -17.47 -6.65
C ALA A 41 6.13 -18.12 -7.68
N ALA A 42 4.95 -17.54 -7.90
CA ALA A 42 3.99 -18.00 -8.92
C ALA A 42 4.56 -17.89 -10.35
N ALA A 43 5.39 -16.87 -10.61
CA ALA A 43 6.11 -16.69 -11.87
C ALA A 43 7.39 -17.52 -11.96
N LYS A 44 7.72 -18.35 -10.95
CA LYS A 44 8.93 -19.16 -10.84
C LYS A 44 10.23 -18.34 -10.90
N LEU A 45 10.17 -17.11 -10.39
CA LEU A 45 11.36 -16.29 -10.19
C LEU A 45 11.98 -16.61 -8.83
N ASP A 46 13.30 -16.55 -8.76
CA ASP A 46 14.08 -16.67 -7.53
C ASP A 46 14.11 -15.37 -6.70
N TRP A 47 13.32 -14.38 -7.13
CA TRP A 47 13.22 -13.09 -6.47
C TRP A 47 12.54 -13.22 -5.12
N HIS A 48 13.18 -12.69 -4.08
CA HIS A 48 12.62 -12.64 -2.74
C HIS A 48 12.97 -11.33 -2.06
N TRP A 49 11.95 -10.57 -1.68
CA TRP A 49 12.10 -9.30 -0.97
C TRP A 49 11.91 -9.48 0.52
N THR A 50 12.93 -9.10 1.27
CA THR A 50 12.93 -9.08 2.74
C THR A 50 12.60 -7.66 3.25
N ALA A 51 12.47 -7.51 4.57
CA ALA A 51 12.34 -6.20 5.21
C ALA A 51 13.58 -5.30 5.03
N GLN A 52 14.74 -5.85 4.63
CA GLN A 52 15.93 -5.07 4.28
C GLN A 52 15.94 -4.68 2.79
N THR A 53 15.36 -5.52 1.93
CA THR A 53 15.20 -5.23 0.49
C THR A 53 14.08 -4.22 0.22
N SER A 54 13.27 -3.90 1.25
CA SER A 54 12.13 -2.99 1.16
C SER A 54 12.49 -1.52 1.05
N ASP A 55 13.77 -1.14 1.04
CA ASP A 55 14.19 0.18 0.59
C ASP A 55 13.70 0.48 -0.84
N LEU A 56 13.41 -0.56 -1.63
CA LEU A 56 12.74 -0.42 -2.92
C LEU A 56 11.28 0.05 -2.78
N LEU A 57 10.62 -0.14 -1.63
CA LEU A 57 9.29 0.45 -1.35
C LEU A 57 9.33 2.00 -1.31
N LYS A 58 10.52 2.62 -1.31
CA LYS A 58 10.68 4.08 -1.38
C LYS A 58 10.31 4.65 -2.76
N LEU A 59 10.48 3.89 -3.84
CA LEU A 59 10.06 4.30 -5.20
C LEU A 59 8.53 4.36 -5.26
N LYS A 60 7.98 5.33 -6.01
CA LYS A 60 6.54 5.60 -6.00
C LYS A 60 5.69 4.54 -6.69
N ASP A 61 6.23 3.90 -7.72
CA ASP A 61 5.46 3.05 -8.62
C ASP A 61 5.95 1.59 -8.57
N ASP A 62 5.03 0.66 -8.37
CA ASP A 62 5.32 -0.77 -8.17
C ASP A 62 6.07 -1.40 -9.36
N PRO A 63 5.68 -1.17 -10.64
CA PRO A 63 6.49 -1.54 -11.79
C PRO A 63 7.90 -0.94 -11.78
N GLN A 64 8.05 0.32 -11.34
CA GLN A 64 9.36 0.97 -11.27
C GLN A 64 10.27 0.30 -10.22
N ARG A 65 9.70 -0.19 -9.10
CA ARG A 65 10.42 -0.98 -8.10
C ARG A 65 10.99 -2.27 -8.68
N MET A 66 10.16 -3.01 -9.40
CA MET A 66 10.57 -4.26 -10.04
C MET A 66 11.64 -4.03 -11.12
N ARG A 67 11.53 -2.94 -11.90
CA ARG A 67 12.57 -2.55 -12.86
C ARG A 67 13.89 -2.23 -12.17
N ALA A 68 13.85 -1.42 -11.11
CA ALA A 68 15.06 -1.10 -10.34
C ALA A 68 15.70 -2.34 -9.73
N TYR A 69 14.89 -3.29 -9.23
CA TYR A 69 15.40 -4.56 -8.69
C TYR A 69 16.04 -5.46 -9.77
N ARG A 70 15.45 -5.49 -10.96
CA ARG A 70 16.01 -6.17 -12.13
C ARG A 70 17.34 -5.53 -12.55
N ASP A 71 17.34 -4.22 -12.73
CA ASP A 71 18.47 -3.47 -13.31
C ASP A 71 19.68 -3.38 -12.36
N ALA A 72 19.47 -3.64 -11.06
CA ALA A 72 20.52 -3.73 -10.06
C ALA A 72 21.40 -5.00 -10.20
N ASP A 73 20.96 -6.02 -10.94
CA ASP A 73 21.68 -7.29 -11.07
C ASP A 73 21.52 -7.88 -12.47
N LEU A 74 22.63 -7.99 -13.21
CA LEU A 74 22.64 -8.51 -14.58
C LEU A 74 22.11 -9.94 -14.70
N THR A 75 22.13 -10.74 -13.63
CA THR A 75 21.54 -12.08 -13.63
C THR A 75 20.02 -12.06 -13.84
N ARG A 76 19.36 -10.93 -13.57
CA ARG A 76 17.92 -10.74 -13.66
C ARG A 76 17.45 -10.15 -14.99
N ILE A 77 18.37 -9.80 -15.91
CA ILE A 77 18.07 -9.05 -17.14
C ILE A 77 17.05 -9.76 -18.07
N ASN A 78 16.90 -11.08 -17.92
CA ASN A 78 15.92 -11.87 -18.65
C ASN A 78 14.46 -11.54 -18.28
N VAL A 79 14.22 -10.84 -17.17
CA VAL A 79 12.88 -10.39 -16.77
C VAL A 79 12.49 -9.16 -17.60
N THR A 80 11.61 -9.38 -18.58
CA THR A 80 11.17 -8.32 -19.49
C THR A 80 10.18 -7.36 -18.83
N ASP A 81 9.97 -6.20 -19.44
CA ASP A 81 8.93 -5.26 -19.03
C ASP A 81 7.51 -5.85 -19.13
N SER A 82 7.28 -6.79 -20.07
CA SER A 82 6.03 -7.54 -20.16
C SER A 82 5.83 -8.43 -18.93
N THR A 83 6.90 -9.12 -18.50
CA THR A 83 6.90 -9.91 -17.27
C THR A 83 6.63 -9.03 -16.05
N ILE A 84 7.25 -7.85 -15.96
CA ILE A 84 7.01 -6.89 -14.87
C ILE A 84 5.55 -6.42 -14.84
N SER A 85 4.95 -6.16 -16.00
CA SER A 85 3.53 -5.79 -16.08
C SER A 85 2.61 -6.93 -15.60
N ALA A 86 2.90 -8.16 -15.99
CA ALA A 86 2.17 -9.35 -15.53
C ALA A 86 2.32 -9.57 -14.02
N LEU A 87 3.53 -9.42 -13.48
CA LEU A 87 3.82 -9.50 -12.04
C LEU A 87 3.05 -8.44 -11.26
N HIS A 88 3.01 -7.20 -11.74
CA HIS A 88 2.25 -6.13 -11.09
C HIS A 88 0.75 -6.47 -11.03
N LYS A 89 0.18 -6.98 -12.13
CA LYS A 89 -1.23 -7.41 -12.17
C LYS A 89 -1.50 -8.57 -11.20
N ALA A 90 -0.65 -9.60 -11.21
CA ALA A 90 -0.79 -10.75 -10.32
C ALA A 90 -0.68 -10.34 -8.85
N LYS A 91 0.32 -9.53 -8.51
CA LYS A 91 0.53 -8.97 -7.17
C LYS A 91 -0.68 -8.16 -6.70
N ASN A 92 -1.31 -7.36 -7.56
CA ASN A 92 -2.51 -6.61 -7.17
C ASN A 92 -3.68 -7.53 -6.83
N GLY A 93 -3.87 -8.62 -7.58
CA GLY A 93 -4.88 -9.63 -7.25
C GLY A 93 -4.62 -10.31 -5.90
N LEU A 94 -3.38 -10.75 -5.67
CA LEU A 94 -2.95 -11.36 -4.42
C LEU A 94 -3.09 -10.40 -3.23
N TYR A 95 -2.68 -9.15 -3.41
CA TYR A 95 -2.81 -8.11 -2.39
C TYR A 95 -4.27 -7.89 -1.98
N LEU A 96 -5.19 -7.79 -2.96
CA LEU A 96 -6.62 -7.64 -2.68
C LEU A 96 -7.20 -8.86 -1.96
N ALA A 97 -6.77 -10.08 -2.33
CA ALA A 97 -7.18 -11.31 -1.64
C ALA A 97 -6.69 -11.34 -0.18
N MET A 98 -5.41 -11.01 0.04
CA MET A 98 -4.84 -10.92 1.39
C MET A 98 -5.51 -9.86 2.25
N LEU A 99 -5.85 -8.71 1.66
CA LEU A 99 -6.61 -7.67 2.37
C LEU A 99 -7.99 -8.17 2.81
N ALA A 100 -8.66 -8.98 1.99
CA ALA A 100 -9.98 -9.51 2.31
C ALA A 100 -9.96 -10.54 3.47
N ASP A 101 -8.86 -11.28 3.61
CA ASP A 101 -8.70 -12.28 4.68
C ASP A 101 -8.20 -11.69 6.01
N LEU A 102 -7.80 -10.41 6.02
CA LEU A 102 -7.27 -9.73 7.18
C LEU A 102 -8.36 -8.99 7.97
N HIS A 103 -8.45 -9.29 9.26
CA HIS A 103 -9.17 -8.46 10.22
C HIS A 103 -8.35 -7.19 10.50
N PHE A 104 -8.46 -6.19 9.62
CA PHE A 104 -7.77 -4.93 9.83
C PHE A 104 -8.27 -4.24 11.10
N ARG A 105 -7.33 -3.73 11.88
CA ARG A 105 -7.63 -2.79 12.96
C ARG A 105 -7.09 -1.42 12.56
N PRO A 106 -7.89 -0.35 12.69
CA PRO A 106 -7.39 1.00 12.54
C PRO A 106 -6.17 1.21 13.43
N ARG A 107 -5.22 2.04 13.00
CA ARG A 107 -4.12 2.46 13.87
C ARG A 107 -4.68 3.12 15.14
N PRO A 108 -4.04 2.94 16.30
CA PRO A 108 -4.45 3.62 17.53
C PRO A 108 -4.62 5.12 17.31
N GLY A 109 -5.73 5.70 17.79
CA GLY A 109 -6.05 7.12 17.63
C GLY A 109 -6.88 7.46 16.40
N VAL A 110 -6.99 6.57 15.39
CA VAL A 110 -7.77 6.85 14.17
C VAL A 110 -9.27 6.89 14.48
N VAL A 111 -9.79 5.88 15.18
CA VAL A 111 -11.21 5.79 15.54
C VAL A 111 -11.57 6.94 16.49
N GLU A 112 -10.74 7.18 17.50
CA GLU A 112 -10.96 8.22 18.50
C GLU A 112 -10.98 9.63 17.87
N THR A 113 -10.16 9.86 16.85
CA THR A 113 -10.13 11.12 16.09
C THR A 113 -11.38 11.27 15.22
N LEU A 114 -11.79 10.22 14.51
CA LEU A 114 -13.02 10.21 13.71
C LEU A 114 -14.25 10.48 14.57
N ASP A 115 -14.34 9.84 15.72
CA ASP A 115 -15.42 10.04 16.70
C ASP A 115 -15.44 11.47 17.25
N LEU A 116 -14.27 12.05 17.52
CA LEU A 116 -14.17 13.44 17.95
C LEU A 116 -14.66 14.39 16.84
N CYS A 117 -14.25 14.17 15.60
CA CYS A 117 -14.71 14.96 14.46
C CYS A 117 -16.24 14.86 14.29
N ASN A 118 -16.79 13.64 14.33
CA ASN A 118 -18.22 13.40 14.20
C ASN A 118 -19.03 14.10 15.30
N ARG A 119 -18.60 13.97 16.57
CA ARG A 119 -19.24 14.65 17.72
C ARG A 119 -19.23 16.17 17.62
N ASN A 120 -18.28 16.74 16.88
CA ASN A 120 -18.15 18.19 16.67
C ASN A 120 -18.71 18.66 15.31
N GLY A 121 -19.39 17.78 14.56
CA GLY A 121 -19.94 18.11 13.24
C GLY A 121 -18.89 18.48 12.20
N LEU A 122 -17.67 17.95 12.33
CA LEU A 122 -16.57 18.19 11.39
C LEU A 122 -16.62 17.17 10.26
N GLN A 123 -16.59 17.66 9.02
CA GLN A 123 -16.48 16.80 7.84
C GLN A 123 -15.05 16.26 7.72
N VAL A 124 -14.92 14.97 7.42
CA VAL A 124 -13.65 14.27 7.23
C VAL A 124 -13.57 13.72 5.80
N ALA A 125 -12.40 13.85 5.18
CA ALA A 125 -12.11 13.24 3.88
C ALA A 125 -10.78 12.48 3.91
N LEU A 126 -10.70 11.41 3.10
CA LEU A 126 -9.48 10.67 2.81
C LEU A 126 -8.86 11.18 1.51
N CYS A 127 -7.64 11.71 1.59
CA CYS A 127 -6.87 12.13 0.41
C CYS A 127 -5.71 11.15 0.20
N THR A 128 -5.72 10.39 -0.89
CA THR A 128 -4.70 9.37 -1.17
C THR A 128 -4.42 9.23 -2.66
N ALA A 129 -3.21 8.80 -3.02
CA ALA A 129 -2.80 8.49 -4.39
C ALA A 129 -3.09 7.02 -4.80
N THR A 130 -3.69 6.22 -3.90
CA THR A 130 -4.04 4.82 -4.19
C THR A 130 -5.27 4.72 -5.09
N THR A 131 -5.52 3.53 -5.63
CA THR A 131 -6.66 3.27 -6.52
C THR A 131 -7.98 3.13 -5.74
N MET A 132 -9.11 3.39 -6.40
CA MET A 132 -10.44 3.20 -5.80
C MET A 132 -10.70 1.74 -5.39
N ALA A 133 -10.16 0.77 -6.13
CA ALA A 133 -10.26 -0.65 -5.77
C ALA A 133 -9.60 -0.95 -4.41
N ASN A 134 -8.45 -0.32 -4.12
CA ASN A 134 -7.78 -0.47 -2.83
C ASN A 134 -8.57 0.19 -1.69
N ILE A 135 -9.26 1.31 -1.97
CA ILE A 135 -10.15 1.95 -0.99
C ILE A 135 -11.32 1.04 -0.63
N GLU A 136 -11.95 0.43 -1.63
CA GLU A 136 -13.10 -0.44 -1.40
C GLU A 136 -12.72 -1.73 -0.67
N ALA A 137 -11.56 -2.30 -1.00
CA ALA A 137 -11.00 -3.44 -0.26
C ALA A 137 -10.71 -3.06 1.20
N LEU A 138 -10.11 -1.89 1.44
CA LEU A 138 -9.84 -1.41 2.80
C LEU A 138 -11.15 -1.19 3.59
N ARG A 139 -12.18 -0.60 2.97
CA ARG A 139 -13.50 -0.41 3.58
C ARG A 139 -14.10 -1.75 4.02
N THR A 140 -14.01 -2.76 3.16
CA THR A 140 -14.53 -4.11 3.44
C THR A 140 -13.76 -4.79 4.57
N ALA A 141 -12.43 -4.71 4.55
CA ALA A 141 -11.56 -5.36 5.53
C ALA A 141 -11.63 -4.72 6.93
N LEU A 142 -11.91 -3.42 6.98
CA LEU A 142 -12.13 -2.69 8.21
C LEU A 142 -13.51 -3.04 8.82
N GLY A 143 -14.54 -3.20 7.99
CA GLY A 143 -15.90 -3.40 8.48
C GLY A 143 -16.50 -2.11 9.06
N ASP A 144 -17.66 -2.22 9.68
CA ASP A 144 -18.33 -1.08 10.31
C ASP A 144 -17.74 -0.87 11.72
N PHE A 145 -17.01 0.22 11.92
CA PHE A 145 -16.68 0.76 13.24
C PHE A 145 -17.48 2.03 13.49
#